data_AF-A0A7J3HNY7-F1
#
_entry.id   AF-A0A7J3HNY7-F1
#
_cell.length_a   1.000
_cell.length_b   1.000
_cell.length_c   1.000
_cell.angle_alpha   90.00
_cell.angle_beta   90.00
_cell.angle_gamma   90.00
#
_symmetry.space_group_name_H-M   'P 1'
#
loop_
_entity.id
_entity.type
_entity.pdbx_description
1 polymer ?
#
loop_
_entity_poly.entity_id
_entity_poly.type
_entity_poly.pdbx_seq_one_letter_code
_entity_poly.pdbx_strand_id
1 'polypeptide(L)'
;MPIGVKGENGFEPNKLIIAPRSPVYLFEDDDNPLDLLTVSIKEPEYLEAFLEGHEKWRIPVLKEYIPYHVGIFGSTGSGKSWLARYVLVEFYKRCGYDVLILDWSGTDYVPYFEGNVISITDIALDEESIFAYLQDLTYRFGDNTNVRDAFDEFIEEWPKKIQESGGSHERLYEMLKRRVELMVENIERKDWKDNARRACRRVFRKIKPEDLIPLMGTISIAELLKRLRRDHLLVIDMSGAMVESKLGFFLSLGAEIYREMDTGKNVNIAMIID
;
A
#
# COMPACT_ATOMS: atom_id res chain seq x y z
N MET A 1 20.22 -8.22 -24.24
CA MET A 1 21.69 -8.23 -24.35
C MET A 1 22.11 -6.97 -25.10
N PRO A 2 22.97 -6.12 -24.54
CA PRO A 2 23.34 -4.88 -25.19
C PRO A 2 24.19 -5.20 -26.43
N ILE A 3 23.92 -4.53 -27.55
CA ILE A 3 24.69 -4.64 -28.80
C ILE A 3 25.60 -3.42 -28.87
N GLY A 4 26.92 -3.62 -28.97
CA GLY A 4 27.88 -2.53 -28.87
C GLY A 4 29.32 -3.00 -28.92
N VAL A 5 30.23 -2.08 -28.64
CA VAL A 5 31.68 -2.26 -28.63
C VAL A 5 32.21 -1.88 -27.25
N LYS A 6 33.19 -2.63 -26.75
CA LYS A 6 33.96 -2.23 -25.56
C LYS A 6 34.93 -1.12 -25.95
N GLY A 7 34.65 0.10 -25.54
CA GLY A 7 35.52 1.27 -25.65
C GLY A 7 36.33 1.54 -24.38
N GLU A 8 37.09 2.63 -24.38
CA GLU A 8 37.94 3.04 -23.24
C GLU A 8 37.10 3.46 -22.02
N ASN A 9 35.87 3.94 -22.24
CA ASN A 9 34.95 4.39 -21.19
C ASN A 9 33.86 3.35 -20.87
N GLY A 10 34.01 2.10 -21.32
CA GLY A 10 33.04 1.04 -21.14
C GLY A 10 32.28 0.70 -22.42
N PHE A 11 31.01 0.33 -22.31
CA PHE A 11 30.21 -0.15 -23.43
C PHE A 11 29.65 0.99 -24.29
N GLU A 12 29.94 0.99 -25.59
CA GLU A 12 29.56 2.03 -26.54
C GLU A 12 28.70 1.47 -27.70
N PRO A 13 27.85 2.28 -28.36
CA PRO A 13 27.08 1.84 -29.52
C PRO A 13 28.01 1.41 -30.69
N ASN A 14 27.74 0.23 -31.27
CA ASN A 14 28.45 -0.19 -32.47
C ASN A 14 27.98 0.63 -33.68
N LYS A 15 28.90 1.37 -34.31
CA LYS A 15 28.64 2.17 -35.52
C LYS A 15 29.14 1.52 -36.80
N LEU A 16 29.68 0.31 -36.73
CA LEU A 16 30.30 -0.40 -37.85
C LEU A 16 29.51 -1.65 -38.24
N ILE A 17 29.52 -1.97 -39.54
CA ILE A 17 29.00 -3.23 -40.05
C ILE A 17 29.98 -4.35 -39.68
N ILE A 18 29.46 -5.40 -39.04
CA ILE A 18 30.24 -6.61 -38.75
C ILE A 18 30.42 -7.38 -40.06
N ALA A 19 31.67 -7.60 -40.47
CA ALA A 19 31.97 -8.27 -41.74
C ALA A 19 31.47 -9.73 -41.75
N PRO A 20 30.98 -10.25 -42.90
CA PRO A 20 30.67 -11.67 -43.02
C PRO A 20 31.87 -12.54 -42.66
N ARG A 21 31.61 -13.67 -41.96
CA ARG A 21 32.64 -14.60 -41.45
C ARG A 21 33.54 -14.04 -40.35
N SER A 22 33.17 -12.94 -39.71
CA SER A 22 33.83 -12.53 -38.47
C SER A 22 33.71 -13.66 -37.43
N PRO A 23 34.78 -13.97 -36.68
CA PRO A 23 34.73 -14.99 -35.64
C PRO A 23 33.77 -14.57 -34.53
N VAL A 24 33.04 -15.54 -33.98
CA VAL A 24 32.10 -15.37 -32.86
C VAL A 24 32.60 -16.20 -31.69
N TYR A 25 32.67 -15.58 -30.52
CA TYR A 25 33.10 -16.19 -29.28
C TYR A 25 31.95 -16.19 -28.28
N LEU A 26 31.87 -17.24 -27.47
CA LEU A 26 30.96 -17.30 -26.35
C LEU A 26 31.67 -16.76 -25.10
N PHE A 27 30.91 -16.17 -24.19
CA PHE A 27 31.40 -15.91 -22.84
C PHE A 27 31.45 -17.23 -22.08
N GLU A 28 32.51 -17.42 -21.31
CA GLU A 28 32.62 -18.54 -20.38
C GLU A 28 31.86 -18.22 -19.08
N ASP A 29 31.53 -19.23 -18.28
CA ASP A 29 30.74 -19.02 -17.05
C ASP A 29 31.41 -18.08 -16.03
N ASP A 30 32.74 -18.01 -16.04
CA ASP A 30 33.50 -17.10 -15.18
C ASP A 30 33.62 -15.67 -15.77
N ASP A 31 33.23 -15.47 -17.03
CA ASP A 31 33.28 -14.20 -17.75
C ASP A 31 31.89 -13.53 -17.81
N ASN A 32 31.40 -13.02 -16.68
CA ASN A 32 30.09 -12.36 -16.64
C ASN A 32 30.03 -11.16 -17.63
N PRO A 33 29.25 -11.25 -18.72
CA PRO A 33 29.21 -10.20 -19.72
C PRO A 33 28.60 -8.89 -19.19
N LEU A 34 27.85 -8.96 -18.08
CA LEU A 34 27.20 -7.79 -17.48
C LEU A 34 28.21 -6.88 -16.75
N ASP A 35 29.38 -7.36 -16.37
CA ASP A 35 30.44 -6.53 -15.76
C ASP A 35 31.03 -5.53 -16.76
N LEU A 36 30.81 -5.74 -18.07
CA LEU A 36 31.14 -4.74 -19.08
C LEU A 36 30.30 -3.45 -18.94
N LEU A 37 29.15 -3.52 -18.27
CA LEU A 37 28.29 -2.38 -17.98
C LEU A 37 28.74 -1.60 -16.74
N THR A 38 29.66 -2.14 -15.93
CA THR A 38 30.08 -1.55 -14.65
C THR A 38 31.44 -0.86 -14.70
N VAL A 39 32.13 -0.89 -15.83
CA VAL A 39 33.50 -0.37 -16.00
C VAL A 39 33.67 1.10 -15.55
N SER A 40 32.64 1.93 -15.75
CA SER A 40 32.65 3.35 -15.36
C SER A 40 31.98 3.62 -14.01
N ILE A 41 31.51 2.58 -13.32
CA ILE A 41 30.77 2.66 -12.07
C ILE A 41 31.74 2.32 -10.92
N LYS A 42 31.90 3.25 -9.98
CA LYS A 42 32.87 3.10 -8.88
C LYS A 42 32.52 1.95 -7.93
N GLU A 43 31.23 1.82 -7.60
CA GLU A 43 30.71 0.85 -6.63
C GLU A 43 29.34 0.32 -7.13
N PRO A 44 29.32 -0.62 -8.09
CA PRO A 44 28.09 -1.22 -8.57
C PRO A 44 27.49 -2.12 -7.47
N GLU A 45 26.18 -2.02 -7.27
CA GLU A 45 25.44 -2.99 -6.48
C GLU A 45 24.99 -4.15 -7.38
N TYR A 46 24.69 -5.31 -6.79
CA TYR A 46 24.24 -6.47 -7.53
C TYR A 46 22.95 -7.05 -6.94
N LEU A 47 22.05 -7.50 -7.81
CA LEU A 47 20.90 -8.28 -7.41
C LEU A 47 21.34 -9.66 -6.90
N GLU A 48 20.55 -10.26 -6.01
CA GLU A 48 20.62 -11.70 -5.72
C GLU A 48 19.84 -12.49 -6.78
N ALA A 49 20.19 -12.24 -8.04
CA ALA A 49 19.62 -12.86 -9.21
C ALA A 49 20.67 -12.87 -10.33
N PHE A 50 20.50 -13.80 -11.26
CA PHE A 50 21.47 -14.05 -12.32
C PHE A 50 20.78 -14.25 -13.67
N LEU A 51 21.56 -14.14 -14.76
CA LEU A 51 21.06 -14.43 -16.09
C LEU A 51 20.72 -15.92 -16.22
N GLU A 52 19.54 -16.22 -16.77
CA GLU A 52 19.07 -17.60 -16.95
C GLU A 52 20.15 -18.50 -17.59
N GLY A 53 20.40 -19.66 -16.96
CA GLY A 53 21.42 -20.60 -17.39
C GLY A 53 22.83 -20.33 -16.84
N HIS A 54 23.08 -19.19 -16.19
CA HIS A 54 24.40 -18.77 -15.74
C HIS A 54 24.38 -18.20 -14.32
N GLU A 55 24.45 -19.06 -13.30
CA GLU A 55 24.34 -18.66 -11.88
C GLU A 55 25.40 -17.64 -11.43
N LYS A 56 26.56 -17.65 -12.09
CA LYS A 56 27.67 -16.71 -11.81
C LYS A 56 27.45 -15.33 -12.43
N TRP A 57 26.52 -15.19 -13.37
CA TRP A 57 26.30 -13.93 -14.09
C TRP A 57 25.28 -13.06 -13.37
N ARG A 58 25.72 -12.47 -12.26
CA ARG A 58 24.90 -11.55 -11.45
C ARG A 58 24.58 -10.27 -12.20
N ILE A 59 23.40 -9.72 -11.91
CA ILE A 59 22.89 -8.51 -12.58
C ILE A 59 23.31 -7.26 -11.79
N PRO A 60 24.13 -6.36 -12.37
CA PRO A 60 24.51 -5.11 -11.74
C PRO A 60 23.36 -4.10 -11.77
N VAL A 61 23.24 -3.30 -10.72
CA VAL A 61 22.25 -2.24 -10.55
C VAL A 61 22.90 -0.99 -9.98
N LEU A 62 22.52 0.16 -10.51
CA LEU A 62 22.89 1.46 -10.01
C LEU A 62 21.84 1.93 -8.99
N LYS A 63 22.22 2.00 -7.72
CA LYS A 63 21.31 2.36 -6.62
C LYS A 63 20.73 3.77 -6.76
N GLU A 64 21.42 4.67 -7.47
CA GLU A 64 20.98 6.03 -7.75
C GLU A 64 19.70 6.08 -8.59
N TYR A 65 19.36 4.99 -9.29
CA TYR A 65 18.13 4.88 -10.07
C TYR A 65 16.96 4.25 -9.31
N ILE A 66 17.14 3.76 -8.08
CA ILE A 66 16.03 3.26 -7.25
C ILE A 66 14.89 4.31 -7.11
N PRO A 67 15.18 5.61 -6.90
CA PRO A 67 14.13 6.64 -6.79
C PRO A 67 13.37 6.95 -8.09
N TYR A 68 13.79 6.43 -9.26
CA TYR A 68 13.16 6.74 -10.56
C TYR A 68 11.90 5.90 -10.83
N HIS A 69 11.43 5.16 -9.82
CA HIS A 69 10.37 4.15 -9.90
C HIS A 69 10.75 2.95 -10.77
N VAL A 70 10.40 1.76 -10.30
CA VAL A 70 10.66 0.49 -10.99
C VAL A 70 9.34 -0.16 -11.32
N GLY A 71 9.11 -0.47 -12.60
CA GLY A 71 7.96 -1.24 -13.05
C GLY A 71 8.35 -2.69 -13.32
N ILE A 72 7.58 -3.64 -12.76
CA ILE A 72 7.76 -5.08 -12.99
C ILE A 72 6.59 -5.58 -13.84
N PHE A 73 6.88 -6.02 -15.06
CA PHE A 73 5.86 -6.44 -16.03
C PHE A 73 6.09 -7.87 -16.49
N GLY A 74 5.00 -8.61 -16.70
CA GLY A 74 5.05 -10.00 -17.14
C GLY A 74 3.70 -10.69 -17.05
N SER A 75 3.52 -11.77 -17.81
CA SER A 75 2.30 -12.60 -17.78
C SER A 75 2.09 -13.27 -16.43
N THR A 76 0.90 -13.83 -16.19
CA THR A 76 0.65 -14.67 -15.00
C THR A 76 1.61 -15.85 -14.99
N GLY A 77 2.22 -16.14 -13.83
CA GLY A 77 3.21 -17.20 -13.69
C GLY A 77 4.64 -16.85 -14.14
N SER A 78 4.90 -15.63 -14.63
CA SER A 78 6.25 -15.19 -15.04
C SER A 78 7.22 -14.89 -13.88
N GLY A 79 6.77 -14.97 -12.63
CA GLY A 79 7.61 -14.74 -11.46
C GLY A 79 7.72 -13.27 -10.98
N LYS A 80 6.77 -12.39 -11.35
CA LYS A 80 6.75 -10.99 -10.88
C LYS A 80 6.84 -10.86 -9.35
N SER A 81 5.94 -11.50 -8.62
CA SER A 81 5.91 -11.48 -7.15
C SER A 81 7.16 -12.14 -6.57
N TRP A 82 7.71 -13.16 -7.23
CA TRP A 82 8.97 -13.79 -6.81
C TRP A 82 10.15 -12.81 -6.91
N LEU A 83 10.28 -12.09 -8.04
CA LEU A 83 11.32 -11.08 -8.24
C LEU A 83 11.20 -9.97 -7.21
N ALA A 84 9.99 -9.44 -7.01
CA ALA A 84 9.76 -8.41 -6.01
C ALA A 84 10.13 -8.89 -4.60
N ARG A 85 9.57 -10.03 -4.18
CA ARG A 85 9.68 -10.57 -2.83
C ARG A 85 11.10 -11.00 -2.44
N TYR A 86 11.79 -11.74 -3.30
CA TYR A 86 13.07 -12.35 -2.93
C TYR A 86 14.29 -11.56 -3.42
N VAL A 87 14.14 -10.80 -4.49
CA VAL A 87 15.27 -10.07 -5.08
C VAL A 87 15.21 -8.60 -4.69
N LEU A 88 14.09 -7.92 -4.96
CA LEU A 88 14.01 -6.47 -4.79
C LEU A 88 13.87 -6.05 -3.32
N VAL A 89 13.07 -6.73 -2.51
CA VAL A 89 12.93 -6.41 -1.07
C VAL A 89 14.29 -6.43 -0.39
N GLU A 90 15.07 -7.50 -0.56
CA GLU A 90 16.40 -7.62 0.05
C GLU A 90 17.39 -6.62 -0.55
N PHE A 91 17.33 -6.38 -1.86
CA PHE A 91 18.16 -5.38 -2.51
C PHE A 91 17.91 -3.96 -1.96
N TYR A 92 16.64 -3.55 -1.83
CA TYR A 92 16.28 -2.24 -1.28
C TYR A 92 16.72 -2.08 0.17
N LYS A 93 16.54 -3.12 1.00
CA LYS A 93 17.04 -3.13 2.38
C LYS A 93 18.55 -2.97 2.45
N ARG A 94 19.31 -3.69 1.60
CA ARG A 94 20.78 -3.53 1.53
C ARG A 94 21.21 -2.13 1.08
N CYS A 95 20.43 -1.51 0.19
CA CYS A 95 20.63 -0.12 -0.22
C CYS A 95 20.21 0.90 0.85
N GLY A 96 19.72 0.43 2.01
CA GLY A 96 19.40 1.24 3.17
C GLY A 96 17.95 1.72 3.23
N TYR A 97 17.06 1.24 2.36
CA TYR A 97 15.64 1.65 2.38
C TYR A 97 14.82 0.81 3.35
N ASP A 98 13.85 1.44 4.02
CA ASP A 98 12.77 0.73 4.69
C ASP A 98 11.74 0.29 3.64
N VAL A 99 11.34 -0.99 3.64
CA VAL A 99 10.47 -1.54 2.59
C VAL A 99 9.03 -1.61 3.06
N LEU A 100 8.13 -0.88 2.39
CA LEU A 100 6.68 -0.94 2.61
C LEU A 100 6.03 -1.67 1.44
N ILE A 101 5.36 -2.79 1.72
CA ILE A 101 4.66 -3.58 0.72
C ILE A 101 3.15 -3.41 0.91
N LEU A 102 2.44 -3.09 -0.16
CA LEU A 102 0.99 -3.04 -0.19
C LEU A 102 0.49 -4.25 -0.98
N ASP A 103 0.08 -5.31 -0.27
CA ASP A 103 -0.36 -6.58 -0.87
C ASP A 103 -1.86 -6.51 -1.16
N TRP A 104 -2.22 -6.27 -2.42
CA TRP A 104 -3.62 -6.04 -2.81
C TRP A 104 -4.51 -7.26 -2.56
N SER A 105 -3.98 -8.45 -2.84
CA SER A 105 -4.70 -9.72 -2.73
C SER A 105 -4.56 -10.37 -1.35
N GLY A 106 -3.49 -10.04 -0.62
CA GLY A 106 -3.10 -10.71 0.63
C GLY A 106 -2.50 -12.09 0.39
N THR A 107 -2.09 -12.43 -0.84
CA THR A 107 -1.62 -13.78 -1.19
C THR A 107 -0.16 -13.83 -1.63
N ASP A 108 0.35 -12.77 -2.24
CA ASP A 108 1.67 -12.74 -2.85
C ASP A 108 2.79 -12.45 -1.82
N TYR A 109 2.48 -11.72 -0.75
CA TYR A 109 3.47 -11.29 0.23
C TYR A 109 3.09 -11.68 1.65
N VAL A 110 1.84 -11.46 2.08
CA VAL A 110 1.37 -11.71 3.46
C VAL A 110 1.79 -13.07 4.03
N PRO A 111 1.63 -14.22 3.33
CA PRO A 111 2.02 -15.52 3.87
C PRO A 111 3.52 -15.71 4.13
N TYR A 112 4.38 -14.82 3.60
CA TYR A 112 5.83 -14.95 3.64
C TYR A 112 6.52 -13.99 4.61
N PHE A 113 5.77 -13.06 5.20
CA PHE A 113 6.30 -12.01 6.07
C PHE A 113 5.62 -11.98 7.45
N GLU A 114 5.33 -13.16 8.01
CA GLU A 114 4.75 -13.30 9.35
C GLU A 114 5.50 -12.42 10.38
N GLY A 115 4.73 -11.75 11.25
CA GLY A 115 5.26 -10.79 12.23
C GLY A 115 5.43 -9.36 11.71
N ASN A 116 5.56 -9.17 10.39
CA ASN A 116 5.66 -7.86 9.73
C ASN A 116 4.40 -7.50 8.93
N VAL A 117 3.27 -8.17 9.19
CA VAL A 117 1.99 -7.89 8.53
C VAL A 117 1.10 -7.03 9.44
N ILE A 118 0.43 -6.05 8.84
CA ILE A 118 -0.69 -5.30 9.44
C ILE A 118 -1.88 -5.41 8.50
N SER A 119 -3.06 -5.73 9.03
CA SER A 119 -4.27 -5.65 8.21
C SER A 119 -4.67 -4.20 8.01
N ILE A 120 -5.08 -3.84 6.80
CA ILE A 120 -5.61 -2.50 6.53
C ILE A 120 -6.79 -2.15 7.45
N THR A 121 -7.57 -3.14 7.92
CA THR A 121 -8.69 -2.90 8.85
C THR A 121 -8.23 -2.52 10.26
N ASP A 122 -6.97 -2.77 10.61
CA ASP A 122 -6.38 -2.33 11.88
C ASP A 122 -5.92 -0.87 11.84
N ILE A 123 -5.86 -0.28 10.64
CA ILE A 123 -5.42 1.09 10.39
C ILE A 123 -6.60 2.05 10.56
N ALA A 124 -6.37 3.12 11.30
CA ALA A 124 -7.38 4.14 11.52
C ALA A 124 -7.74 4.84 10.20
N LEU A 125 -9.03 4.89 9.90
CA LEU A 125 -9.60 5.65 8.78
C LEU A 125 -9.88 7.10 9.20
N ASP A 126 -9.82 8.01 8.24
CA ASP A 126 -10.31 9.37 8.41
C ASP A 126 -11.85 9.41 8.43
N GLU A 127 -12.39 10.49 8.99
CA GLU A 127 -13.84 10.67 9.17
C GLU A 127 -14.60 10.70 7.83
N GLU A 128 -14.01 11.24 6.76
CA GLU A 128 -14.64 11.28 5.43
C GLU A 128 -14.77 9.87 4.84
N SER A 129 -13.73 9.04 4.97
CA SER A 129 -13.73 7.63 4.55
C SER A 129 -14.77 6.82 5.32
N ILE A 130 -14.88 7.03 6.64
CA ILE A 130 -15.90 6.39 7.49
C ILE A 130 -17.31 6.81 7.05
N PHE A 131 -17.51 8.11 6.81
CA PHE A 131 -18.78 8.65 6.36
C PHE A 131 -19.19 8.07 5.00
N ALA A 132 -18.27 8.03 4.04
CA ALA A 132 -18.50 7.47 2.71
C ALA A 132 -18.90 5.99 2.75
N TYR A 133 -18.20 5.20 3.58
CA TYR A 133 -18.53 3.79 3.81
C TYR A 133 -19.96 3.61 4.35
N LEU A 134 -20.32 4.35 5.41
CA LEU A 134 -21.66 4.26 5.99
C LEU A 134 -22.72 4.81 5.02
N GLN A 135 -22.39 5.80 4.20
CA GLN A 135 -23.29 6.30 3.17
C GLN A 135 -23.65 5.22 2.15
N ASP A 136 -22.69 4.42 1.70
CA ASP A 136 -22.93 3.34 0.74
C ASP A 136 -23.78 2.22 1.37
N LEU A 137 -23.35 1.72 2.54
CA LEU A 137 -24.03 0.65 3.29
C LEU A 137 -25.51 0.97 3.56
N THR A 138 -25.80 2.24 3.85
CA THR A 138 -27.13 2.69 4.28
C THR A 138 -28.03 3.18 3.14
N TYR A 139 -27.54 3.14 1.89
CA TYR A 139 -28.20 3.77 0.75
C TYR A 139 -28.47 5.26 1.02
N ARG A 140 -27.39 6.03 1.16
CA ARG A 140 -27.40 7.46 1.45
C ARG A 140 -28.23 7.81 2.69
N PHE A 141 -28.04 7.05 3.76
CA PHE A 141 -28.75 7.22 5.03
C PHE A 141 -30.29 7.17 4.89
N GLY A 142 -30.76 6.33 3.96
CA GLY A 142 -32.18 6.21 3.64
C GLY A 142 -32.78 7.44 2.95
N ASP A 143 -31.93 8.23 2.28
CA ASP A 143 -32.21 9.48 1.56
C ASP A 143 -32.86 10.55 2.46
N ASN A 144 -32.34 10.69 3.68
CA ASN A 144 -32.84 11.63 4.68
C ASN A 144 -31.71 12.45 5.32
N THR A 145 -31.78 13.77 5.15
CA THR A 145 -30.76 14.71 5.63
C THR A 145 -30.58 14.66 7.14
N ASN A 146 -31.65 14.63 7.95
CA ASN A 146 -31.50 14.60 9.41
C ASN A 146 -30.81 13.31 9.90
N VAL A 147 -31.03 12.17 9.21
CA VAL A 147 -30.34 10.92 9.55
C VAL A 147 -28.88 10.99 9.10
N ARG A 148 -28.62 11.55 7.91
CA ARG A 148 -27.26 11.79 7.43
C ARG A 148 -26.45 12.66 8.40
N ASP A 149 -26.99 13.82 8.77
CA ASP A 149 -26.34 14.76 9.70
C ASP A 149 -26.13 14.10 11.07
N ALA A 150 -27.06 13.23 11.47
CA ALA A 150 -26.93 12.51 12.73
C ALA A 150 -25.79 11.48 12.74
N PHE A 151 -25.48 10.88 11.59
CA PHE A 151 -24.32 10.01 11.42
C PHE A 151 -23.03 10.84 11.38
N ASP A 152 -23.04 11.95 10.64
CA ASP A 152 -21.90 12.88 10.52
C ASP A 152 -21.40 13.32 11.90
N GLU A 153 -22.32 13.84 12.73
CA GLU A 153 -22.00 14.28 14.09
C GLU A 153 -21.55 13.13 15.00
N PHE A 154 -22.00 11.89 14.77
CA PHE A 154 -21.51 10.75 15.56
C PHE A 154 -20.10 10.31 15.15
N ILE A 155 -19.75 10.49 13.87
CA ILE A 155 -18.43 10.13 13.34
C ILE A 155 -17.34 11.07 13.89
N GLU A 156 -17.68 12.30 14.26
CA GLU A 156 -16.74 13.20 14.92
C GLU A 156 -16.05 12.54 16.14
N GLU A 157 -14.73 12.66 16.20
CA GLU A 157 -13.89 12.01 17.21
C GLU A 157 -14.01 10.47 17.19
N TRP A 158 -14.18 9.85 16.01
CA TRP A 158 -14.35 8.39 15.86
C TRP A 158 -13.37 7.52 16.69
N PRO A 159 -12.04 7.82 16.75
CA PRO A 159 -11.11 7.04 17.57
C PRO A 159 -11.49 7.00 19.06
N LYS A 160 -12.06 8.09 19.58
CA LYS A 160 -12.55 8.16 20.97
C LYS A 160 -13.80 7.32 21.16
N LYS A 161 -14.69 7.24 20.16
CA LYS A 161 -15.86 6.34 20.19
C LYS A 161 -15.48 4.88 20.25
N ILE A 162 -14.43 4.48 19.52
CA ILE A 162 -13.86 3.12 19.60
C ILE A 162 -13.31 2.85 21.01
N GLN A 163 -12.63 3.81 21.62
CA GLN A 163 -12.12 3.67 22.99
C GLN A 163 -13.26 3.59 24.03
N GLU A 164 -14.28 4.44 23.90
CA GLU A 164 -15.48 4.45 24.76
C GLU A 164 -16.28 3.14 24.65
N SER A 165 -16.29 2.51 23.47
CA SER A 165 -16.92 1.20 23.29
C SER A 165 -16.11 0.06 23.92
N GLY A 166 -14.86 0.31 24.33
CA GLY A 166 -13.92 -0.70 24.81
C GLY A 166 -13.46 -1.64 23.69
N GLY A 167 -13.48 -1.18 22.44
CA GLY A 167 -13.13 -2.00 21.28
C GLY A 167 -14.19 -3.05 20.88
N SER A 168 -15.41 -2.97 21.41
CA SER A 168 -16.53 -3.84 21.00
C SER A 168 -17.36 -3.18 19.91
N HIS A 169 -17.49 -3.87 18.77
CA HIS A 169 -18.28 -3.43 17.62
C HIS A 169 -19.78 -3.40 17.96
N GLU A 170 -20.26 -4.30 18.81
CA GLU A 170 -21.63 -4.32 19.32
C GLU A 170 -21.93 -3.10 20.19
N ARG A 171 -21.01 -2.73 21.09
CA ARG A 171 -21.16 -1.52 21.90
C ARG A 171 -21.10 -0.26 21.06
N LEU A 172 -20.19 -0.19 20.09
CA LEU A 172 -20.07 0.94 19.17
C LEU A 172 -21.34 1.09 18.33
N TYR A 173 -21.89 -0.01 17.84
CA TYR A 173 -23.17 -0.04 17.12
C TYR A 173 -24.32 0.49 17.97
N GLU A 174 -24.45 0.04 19.23
CA GLU A 174 -25.49 0.53 20.13
C GLU A 174 -25.31 2.01 20.49
N MET A 175 -24.06 2.48 20.62
CA MET A 175 -23.76 3.92 20.80
C MET A 175 -24.21 4.75 19.59
N LEU A 176 -23.85 4.31 18.37
CA LEU A 176 -24.27 4.94 17.12
C LEU A 176 -25.79 4.99 17.01
N LYS A 177 -26.44 3.84 17.18
CA LYS A 177 -27.90 3.71 17.10
C LYS A 177 -28.60 4.60 18.09
N ARG A 178 -28.19 4.58 19.35
CA ARG A 178 -28.78 5.42 20.40
C ARG A 178 -28.59 6.90 20.12
N ARG A 179 -27.42 7.33 19.63
CA ARG A 179 -27.17 8.74 19.30
C ARG A 179 -28.07 9.19 18.15
N VAL A 180 -28.11 8.43 17.07
CA VAL A 180 -28.93 8.75 15.89
C VAL A 180 -30.42 8.78 16.25
N GLU A 181 -30.91 7.78 16.98
CA GLU A 181 -32.30 7.75 17.44
C GLU A 181 -32.64 8.97 18.32
N LEU A 182 -31.76 9.34 19.25
CA LEU A 182 -31.96 10.52 20.11
C LEU A 182 -32.05 11.82 19.29
N MET A 183 -31.20 11.98 18.27
CA MET A 183 -31.23 13.17 17.41
C MET A 183 -32.49 13.23 16.55
N VAL A 184 -32.91 12.10 15.99
CA VAL A 184 -34.18 11.98 15.27
C VAL A 184 -35.37 12.30 16.18
N GLU A 185 -35.32 11.90 17.45
CA GLU A 185 -36.36 12.19 18.43
C GLU A 185 -36.43 13.67 18.83
N ASN A 186 -35.31 14.41 18.77
CA ASN A 186 -35.27 15.83 19.13
C ASN A 186 -35.77 16.78 18.02
N ILE A 187 -36.14 16.26 16.85
CA ILE A 187 -36.70 17.08 15.76
C ILE A 187 -38.06 17.66 16.19
N GLU A 188 -38.16 18.99 16.26
CA GLU A 188 -39.39 19.68 16.69
C GLU A 188 -40.57 19.48 15.73
N ARG A 189 -40.30 19.57 14.41
CA ARG A 189 -41.35 19.46 13.40
C ARG A 189 -41.78 18.01 13.20
N LYS A 190 -43.03 17.71 13.57
CA LYS A 190 -43.61 16.37 13.54
C LYS A 190 -43.46 15.65 12.18
N ASP A 191 -43.75 16.32 11.07
CA ASP A 191 -43.66 15.71 9.72
C ASP A 191 -42.23 15.25 9.40
N TRP A 192 -41.25 16.07 9.77
CA TRP A 192 -39.82 15.79 9.55
C TRP A 192 -39.34 14.67 10.45
N LYS A 193 -39.77 14.69 11.71
CA LYS A 193 -39.51 13.63 12.69
C LYS A 193 -40.05 12.29 12.22
N ASP A 194 -41.30 12.22 11.74
CA ASP A 194 -41.89 10.98 11.26
C ASP A 194 -41.23 10.46 9.97
N ASN A 195 -40.73 11.36 9.11
CA ASN A 195 -39.91 10.98 7.97
C ASN A 195 -38.54 10.41 8.43
N ALA A 196 -37.82 11.15 9.27
CA ALA A 196 -36.51 10.74 9.80
C ALA A 196 -36.59 9.42 10.58
N ARG A 197 -37.62 9.20 11.39
CA ARG A 197 -37.88 7.91 12.07
C ARG A 197 -38.02 6.76 11.09
N ARG A 198 -38.73 6.96 9.98
CA ARG A 198 -38.88 5.93 8.93
C ARG A 198 -37.54 5.63 8.26
N ALA A 199 -36.76 6.66 7.95
CA ALA A 199 -35.41 6.50 7.39
C ALA A 199 -34.46 5.79 8.37
N CYS A 200 -34.39 6.23 9.62
CA CYS A 200 -33.62 5.63 10.71
C CYS A 200 -33.90 4.12 10.85
N ARG A 201 -35.18 3.72 10.86
CA ARG A 201 -35.57 2.30 10.88
C ARG A 201 -35.11 1.52 9.66
N ARG A 202 -35.08 2.13 8.46
CA ARG A 202 -34.55 1.46 7.26
C ARG A 202 -33.04 1.29 7.34
N VAL A 203 -32.33 2.31 7.83
CA VAL A 203 -30.87 2.31 8.00
C VAL A 203 -30.45 1.20 8.97
N PHE A 204 -30.97 1.18 10.19
CA PHE A 204 -30.61 0.17 11.20
C PHE A 204 -31.23 -1.23 10.97
N ARG A 205 -32.02 -1.40 9.92
CA ARG A 205 -32.37 -2.74 9.41
C ARG A 205 -31.31 -3.32 8.49
N LYS A 206 -30.45 -2.46 7.91
CA LYS A 206 -29.39 -2.85 6.98
C LYS A 206 -28.05 -3.00 7.68
N ILE A 207 -27.69 -2.03 8.52
CA ILE A 207 -26.45 -2.08 9.30
C ILE A 207 -26.55 -3.15 10.36
N LYS A 208 -25.53 -3.99 10.45
CA LYS A 208 -25.29 -4.91 11.55
C LYS A 208 -24.05 -4.48 12.33
N PRO A 209 -23.88 -4.93 13.58
CA PRO A 209 -22.67 -4.63 14.36
C PRO A 209 -21.36 -5.00 13.63
N GLU A 210 -21.35 -6.13 12.90
CA GLU A 210 -20.16 -6.63 12.20
C GLU A 210 -19.71 -5.70 11.07
N ASP A 211 -20.63 -4.91 10.51
CA ASP A 211 -20.31 -3.95 9.44
C ASP A 211 -19.43 -2.79 9.94
N LEU A 212 -19.29 -2.62 11.26
CA LEU A 212 -18.42 -1.60 11.87
C LEU A 212 -16.98 -2.09 12.07
N ILE A 213 -16.72 -3.40 12.05
CA ILE A 213 -15.38 -3.97 12.30
C ILE A 213 -14.31 -3.33 11.40
N PRO A 214 -14.52 -3.16 10.07
CA PRO A 214 -13.51 -2.55 9.20
C PRO A 214 -13.19 -1.08 9.52
N LEU A 215 -14.05 -0.41 10.30
CA LEU A 215 -13.91 1.00 10.67
C LEU A 215 -13.22 1.18 12.03
N MET A 216 -12.93 0.09 12.74
CA MET A 216 -12.44 0.12 14.12
C MET A 216 -10.92 0.13 14.24
N GLY A 217 -10.21 0.30 13.12
CA GLY A 217 -8.77 0.45 13.11
C GLY A 217 -8.30 1.59 14.02
N THR A 218 -7.18 1.37 14.70
CA THR A 218 -6.62 2.32 15.68
C THR A 218 -5.17 2.70 15.39
N ILE A 219 -4.51 1.98 14.49
CA ILE A 219 -3.12 2.25 14.12
C ILE A 219 -3.12 3.47 13.20
N SER A 220 -2.54 4.57 13.66
CA SER A 220 -2.32 5.75 12.81
C SER A 220 -1.23 5.49 11.76
N ILE A 221 -1.28 6.21 10.64
CA ILE A 221 -0.22 6.18 9.62
C ILE A 221 1.15 6.56 10.22
N ALA A 222 1.20 7.54 11.13
CA ALA A 222 2.43 7.91 11.81
C ALA A 222 3.03 6.75 12.63
N GLU A 223 2.18 5.95 13.29
CA GLU A 223 2.63 4.77 14.03
C GLU A 223 3.06 3.64 13.09
N LEU A 224 2.35 3.45 11.98
CA LEU A 224 2.73 2.52 10.92
C LEU A 224 4.13 2.83 10.37
N LEU A 225 4.42 4.11 10.07
CA LEU A 225 5.74 4.53 9.59
C LEU A 225 6.84 4.38 10.66
N LYS A 226 6.53 4.60 11.94
CA LYS A 226 7.49 4.31 13.02
C LYS A 226 7.81 2.82 13.12
N ARG A 227 6.79 1.96 12.99
CA ARG A 227 6.98 0.51 12.98
C ARG A 227 7.81 0.07 11.78
N LEU A 228 7.51 0.60 10.59
CA LEU A 228 8.29 0.36 9.38
C LEU A 228 9.77 0.69 9.59
N ARG A 229 10.11 1.84 10.17
CA ARG A 229 11.50 2.25 10.46
C ARG A 229 12.21 1.38 11.48
N ARG A 230 11.46 0.80 12.42
CA ARG A 230 12.00 -0.09 13.45
C ARG A 230 12.29 -1.47 12.89
N ASP A 231 11.37 -1.99 12.08
CA ASP A 231 11.39 -3.36 11.59
C ASP A 231 12.07 -3.46 10.20
N HIS A 232 12.34 -2.32 9.55
CA HIS A 232 12.88 -2.14 8.19
C HIS A 232 12.07 -2.76 7.06
N LEU A 233 10.94 -3.39 7.39
CA LEU A 233 10.04 -4.07 6.49
C LEU A 233 8.64 -4.09 7.10
N LEU A 234 7.64 -3.71 6.31
CA LEU A 234 6.24 -3.83 6.69
C LEU A 234 5.40 -4.20 5.49
N VAL A 235 4.46 -5.12 5.70
CA VAL A 235 3.49 -5.55 4.69
C VAL A 235 2.11 -5.14 5.18
N ILE A 236 1.38 -4.40 4.35
CA ILE A 236 -0.02 -4.09 4.58
C ILE A 236 -0.85 -5.09 3.80
N ASP A 237 -1.59 -5.92 4.54
CA ASP A 237 -2.60 -6.79 3.96
C ASP A 237 -3.81 -5.95 3.59
N MET A 238 -3.98 -5.70 2.30
CA MET A 238 -5.09 -4.94 1.75
C MET A 238 -6.29 -5.83 1.40
N SER A 239 -6.21 -7.14 1.70
CA SER A 239 -7.33 -8.06 1.52
C SER A 239 -8.48 -7.70 2.47
N GLY A 240 -9.71 -8.02 2.07
CA GLY A 240 -10.89 -7.81 2.92
C GLY A 240 -11.38 -6.36 3.07
N ALA A 241 -10.67 -5.35 2.55
CA ALA A 241 -11.12 -3.95 2.56
C ALA A 241 -11.90 -3.54 1.30
N MET A 242 -12.86 -2.61 1.50
CA MET A 242 -13.57 -1.94 0.40
C MET A 242 -12.65 -0.98 -0.34
N VAL A 243 -13.01 -0.65 -1.59
CA VAL A 243 -12.21 0.21 -2.48
C VAL A 243 -11.98 1.60 -1.87
N GLU A 244 -13.01 2.14 -1.22
CA GLU A 244 -13.00 3.44 -0.55
C GLU A 244 -12.01 3.46 0.61
N SER A 245 -11.99 2.42 1.44
CA SER A 245 -11.04 2.29 2.55
C SER A 245 -9.59 2.20 2.05
N LYS A 246 -9.36 1.48 0.94
CA LYS A 246 -8.04 1.43 0.30
C LYS A 246 -7.61 2.82 -0.18
N LEU A 247 -8.50 3.54 -0.87
CA LEU A 247 -8.22 4.89 -1.35
C LEU A 247 -7.93 5.87 -0.20
N GLY A 248 -8.76 5.87 0.85
CA GLY A 248 -8.55 6.69 2.05
C GLY A 248 -7.20 6.41 2.72
N PHE A 249 -6.82 5.14 2.82
CA PHE A 249 -5.49 4.74 3.27
C PHE A 249 -4.38 5.31 2.38
N PHE A 250 -4.47 5.16 1.06
CA PHE A 250 -3.47 5.69 0.12
C PHE A 250 -3.30 7.21 0.23
N LEU A 251 -4.41 7.95 0.32
CA LEU A 251 -4.39 9.40 0.46
C LEU A 251 -3.76 9.82 1.79
N SER A 252 -4.12 9.15 2.88
CA SER A 252 -3.56 9.40 4.22
C SER A 252 -2.07 9.08 4.30
N LEU A 253 -1.66 7.95 3.70
CA LEU A 253 -0.25 7.56 3.60
C LEU A 253 0.56 8.58 2.78
N GLY A 254 0.04 8.97 1.61
CA GLY A 254 0.68 9.97 0.75
C GLY A 254 0.80 11.33 1.42
N ALA A 255 -0.24 11.77 2.13
CA ALA A 255 -0.23 13.03 2.88
C ALA A 255 0.79 13.02 4.02
N GLU A 256 0.92 11.91 4.77
CA GLU A 256 1.95 11.78 5.82
C GLU A 256 3.36 11.81 5.24
N ILE A 257 3.61 11.01 4.18
CA ILE A 257 4.92 10.98 3.51
C ILE A 257 5.28 12.37 2.99
N TYR A 258 4.34 13.05 2.33
CA TYR A 258 4.54 14.40 1.83
C TYR A 258 4.86 15.40 2.95
N ARG A 259 4.14 15.32 4.07
CA ARG A 259 4.40 16.13 5.26
C ARG A 259 5.82 15.90 5.80
N GLU A 260 6.27 14.65 5.88
CA GLU A 260 7.64 14.36 6.33
C GLU A 260 8.69 14.95 5.38
N MET A 261 8.47 14.86 4.06
CA MET A 261 9.33 15.48 3.06
C MET A 261 9.37 17.01 3.20
N ASP A 262 8.22 17.66 3.40
CA ASP A 262 8.12 19.11 3.58
C ASP A 262 8.86 19.59 4.84
N THR A 263 8.87 18.77 5.90
CA THR A 263 9.68 19.03 7.11
C THR A 263 11.18 18.74 6.94
N GLY A 264 11.63 18.39 5.74
CA GLY A 264 13.03 18.11 5.43
C GLY A 264 13.53 16.76 5.93
N LYS A 265 12.64 15.84 6.34
CA LYS A 265 13.03 14.49 6.73
C LYS A 265 13.32 13.66 5.49
N ASN A 266 14.39 12.86 5.56
CA ASN A 266 14.59 11.80 4.59
C ASN A 266 13.62 10.65 4.91
N VAL A 267 12.67 10.40 4.00
CA VAL A 267 11.66 9.35 4.18
C VAL A 267 12.30 7.98 4.03
N ASN A 268 13.20 7.81 3.05
CA ASN A 268 13.96 6.59 2.80
C ASN A 268 13.12 5.30 2.73
N ILE A 269 11.91 5.39 2.17
CA ILE A 269 10.99 4.25 2.00
C ILE A 269 11.03 3.79 0.55
N ALA A 270 11.20 2.48 0.34
CA ALA A 270 10.93 1.81 -0.92
C ALA A 270 9.53 1.18 -0.84
N MET A 271 8.58 1.71 -1.62
CA MET A 271 7.20 1.23 -1.64
C MET A 271 6.99 0.25 -2.80
N ILE A 272 6.52 -0.95 -2.48
CA ILE A 272 6.12 -1.98 -3.45
C ILE A 272 4.60 -2.04 -3.46
N ILE A 273 3.99 -1.86 -4.63
CA ILE A 273 2.54 -1.88 -4.83
C ILE A 273 2.24 -3.03 -5.79
N ASP A 274 1.43 -3.98 -5.33
CA ASP A 274 0.87 -5.07 -6.14
C ASP A 274 -0.46 -4.68 -6.79
#